data_AF-A0A415C2Y1-F1
#
_entry.id   AF-A0A415C2Y1-F1
#
_cell.length_a   1.000
_cell.length_b   1.000
_cell.length_c   1.000
_cell.angle_alpha   90.00
_cell.angle_beta   90.00
_cell.angle_gamma   90.00
#
_symmetry.space_group_name_H-M   'P 1'
#
loop_
_entity.id
_entity.type
_entity.pdbx_description
1 polymer ?
#
loop_
_entity_poly.entity_id
_entity_poly.type
_entity_poly.pdbx_seq_one_letter_code
_entity_poly.pdbx_strand_id
1 'polypeptide(L)'
;MTDIRIYAANQMHPADIHAGQHVRFLYLPNGKYTTPEQGKPVEWGTMQNDTGRTIDVTWTQPGAIFRNRLRTIRTTLLRRMHSPSPTPVYRVADCIGELEFLD
;
A
#
# COMPACT_ATOMS: atom_id res chain seq x y z
N MET A 1 4.11 -7.59 14.69
CA MET A 1 4.32 -8.34 13.45
C MET A 1 3.19 -9.33 13.30
N THR A 2 2.56 -9.34 12.14
CA THR A 2 1.35 -10.11 11.82
C THR A 2 1.61 -10.88 10.55
N ASP A 3 1.48 -12.21 10.61
CA ASP A 3 1.53 -13.09 9.44
C ASP A 3 0.24 -12.96 8.63
N ILE A 4 0.39 -12.63 7.35
CA ILE A 4 -0.71 -12.50 6.40
C ILE A 4 -0.37 -13.19 5.08
N ARG A 5 -1.39 -13.40 4.24
CA ARG A 5 -1.19 -13.73 2.83
C ARG A 5 -1.68 -12.61 1.93
N ILE A 6 -0.86 -12.20 0.97
CA ILE A 6 -1.17 -11.17 -0.01
C ILE A 6 -1.47 -11.86 -1.35
N TYR A 7 -2.69 -11.66 -1.85
CA TYR A 7 -3.08 -12.03 -3.21
C TYR A 7 -2.68 -10.93 -4.18
N ALA A 8 -1.69 -11.21 -5.03
CA ALA A 8 -1.19 -10.31 -6.06
C ALA A 8 -0.72 -11.11 -7.28
N ALA A 9 -0.91 -10.57 -8.49
CA ALA A 9 -0.54 -11.23 -9.74
C ALA A 9 -1.09 -12.67 -9.88
N ASN A 10 -2.33 -12.91 -9.43
CA ASN A 10 -2.98 -14.22 -9.39
C ASN A 10 -2.24 -15.29 -8.56
N GLN A 11 -1.40 -14.87 -7.62
CA GLN A 11 -0.65 -15.74 -6.72
C GLN A 11 -0.82 -15.29 -5.26
N MET A 12 -0.68 -16.23 -4.34
CA MET A 12 -0.69 -15.99 -2.91
C MET A 12 0.75 -15.91 -2.40
N HIS A 13 1.11 -14.79 -1.79
CA HIS A 13 2.44 -14.55 -1.22
C HIS A 13 2.33 -14.46 0.30
N PRO A 14 3.09 -15.24 1.08
CA PRO A 14 3.20 -15.01 2.52
C PRO A 14 3.92 -13.68 2.77
N ALA A 15 3.52 -12.94 3.79
CA ALA A 15 4.17 -11.70 4.19
C ALA A 15 4.02 -11.47 5.69
N ASP A 16 5.13 -11.08 6.32
CA ASP A 16 5.16 -10.58 7.69
C ASP A 16 5.09 -9.06 7.66
N ILE A 17 4.05 -8.50 8.28
CA ILE A 17 3.85 -7.05 8.31
C ILE A 17 3.76 -6.50 9.72
N HIS A 18 4.07 -5.22 9.91
CA HIS A 18 3.88 -4.54 11.19
C HIS A 18 3.57 -3.04 11.00
N ALA A 19 2.87 -2.46 11.97
CA ALA A 19 2.66 -1.01 11.99
C ALA A 19 4.01 -0.31 12.15
N GLY A 20 4.23 0.78 11.39
CA GLY A 20 5.50 1.48 11.31
C GLY A 20 6.47 0.94 10.24
N GLN A 21 6.20 -0.22 9.65
CA GLN A 21 7.02 -0.78 8.57
C GLN A 21 7.05 0.15 7.35
N HIS A 22 8.20 0.21 6.69
CA HIS A 22 8.35 0.99 5.46
C HIS A 22 8.05 0.17 4.22
N VAL A 23 7.49 0.82 3.21
CA VAL A 23 7.14 0.22 1.93
C VAL A 23 7.49 1.17 0.80
N ARG A 24 7.83 0.61 -0.36
CA ARG A 24 7.92 1.33 -1.63
C ARG A 24 6.84 0.85 -2.59
N PHE A 25 6.29 1.74 -3.40
CA PHE A 25 5.25 1.39 -4.37
C PHE A 25 5.04 2.49 -5.42
N LEU A 26 4.38 2.15 -6.52
CA LEU A 26 3.85 3.11 -7.48
C LEU A 26 2.42 3.50 -7.10
N TYR A 27 2.20 4.76 -6.71
CA TYR A 27 0.85 5.27 -6.42
C TYR A 27 0.10 5.56 -7.72
N LEU A 28 -1.07 4.95 -7.85
CA LEU A 28 -1.94 5.03 -9.03
C LEU A 28 -3.21 5.84 -8.69
N PRO A 29 -3.23 7.18 -8.89
CA PRO A 29 -4.32 8.04 -8.43
C PRO A 29 -5.69 7.68 -9.01
N ASN A 30 -5.75 7.08 -10.20
CA ASN A 30 -6.97 6.65 -10.87
C ASN A 30 -7.13 5.11 -10.86
N GLY A 31 -6.39 4.42 -9.98
CA GLY A 31 -6.32 2.98 -9.90
C GLY A 31 -5.99 2.34 -11.26
N LYS A 32 -6.79 1.35 -11.68
CA LYS A 32 -6.66 0.64 -12.96
C LYS A 32 -6.73 1.53 -14.22
N TYR A 33 -7.18 2.78 -14.08
CA TYR A 33 -7.25 3.75 -15.19
C TYR A 33 -6.09 4.76 -15.18
N THR A 34 -5.12 4.58 -14.29
CA THR A 34 -3.92 5.42 -14.24
C THR A 34 -3.05 5.12 -15.45
N THR A 35 -2.72 6.15 -16.24
CA THR A 35 -1.73 6.01 -17.32
C THR A 35 -0.32 5.90 -16.75
N PRO A 36 0.65 5.30 -17.47
CA PRO A 36 2.02 5.19 -16.99
C PRO A 36 2.62 6.52 -16.50
N GLU A 37 2.35 7.62 -17.20
CA GLU A 37 2.82 8.97 -16.86
C GLU A 37 2.18 9.58 -15.60
N GLN A 38 1.02 9.04 -15.16
CA GLN A 38 0.30 9.52 -13.98
C GLN A 38 0.70 8.78 -12.71
N GLY A 39 1.39 7.65 -12.83
CA GLY A 39 1.94 6.91 -11.70
C GLY A 39 2.94 7.76 -10.92
N LYS A 40 2.85 7.74 -9.59
CA LYS A 40 3.75 8.51 -8.72
C LYS A 40 4.57 7.55 -7.86
N PRO A 41 5.88 7.43 -8.09
CA PRO A 41 6.71 6.57 -7.26
C PRO A 41 6.71 7.09 -5.82
N VAL A 42 6.54 6.18 -4.87
CA VAL A 42 6.63 6.41 -3.44
C VAL A 42 7.77 5.54 -2.92
N GLU A 43 8.93 6.15 -2.72
CA GLU A 43 10.12 5.46 -2.21
C GLU A 43 10.04 5.16 -0.71
N TRP A 44 9.23 5.92 0.03
CA TRP A 44 9.16 5.83 1.48
C TRP A 44 7.74 6.09 2.01
N GLY A 45 6.94 5.03 2.09
CA GLY A 45 5.66 5.02 2.78
C GLY A 45 5.73 4.26 4.11
N THR A 46 5.00 4.70 5.12
CA THR A 46 4.94 4.08 6.45
C THR A 46 3.57 3.44 6.67
N MET A 47 3.55 2.14 6.93
CA MET A 47 2.35 1.39 7.30
C MET A 47 1.78 1.91 8.62
N GLN A 48 0.48 2.17 8.67
CA GLN A 48 -0.18 2.77 9.84
C GLN A 48 -0.76 1.73 10.80
N ASN A 49 -1.08 0.56 10.29
CA ASN A 49 -1.66 -0.55 11.02
C ASN A 49 -1.30 -1.86 10.32
N ASP A 50 -1.36 -2.96 11.05
CA ASP A 50 -1.03 -4.31 10.58
C ASP A 50 -2.20 -5.28 10.63
N THR A 51 -3.38 -4.80 11.06
CA THR A 51 -4.60 -5.58 11.15
C THR A 51 -5.83 -4.75 10.79
N GLY A 52 -6.95 -5.42 10.52
CA GLY A 52 -8.24 -4.78 10.25
C GLY A 52 -8.75 -5.03 8.83
N ARG A 53 -9.83 -4.33 8.45
CA ARG A 53 -10.44 -4.47 7.10
C ARG A 53 -9.55 -3.88 6.00
N THR A 54 -8.82 -2.83 6.33
CA THR A 54 -7.81 -2.22 5.48
C THR A 54 -6.52 -2.06 6.26
N ILE A 55 -5.40 -2.12 5.55
CA ILE A 55 -4.10 -1.74 6.05
C ILE A 55 -3.72 -0.48 5.27
N ASP A 56 -3.48 0.59 5.99
CA ASP A 56 -3.24 1.91 5.43
C ASP A 56 -1.74 2.26 5.44
N VAL A 57 -1.34 3.11 4.50
CA VAL A 57 0.01 3.66 4.39
C VAL A 57 -0.05 5.18 4.33
N THR A 58 0.95 5.84 4.90
CA THR A 58 1.16 7.27 4.72
C THR A 58 2.51 7.58 4.13
N TRP A 59 2.60 8.65 3.34
CA TRP A 59 3.87 9.18 2.86
C TRP A 59 3.76 10.69 2.71
N THR A 60 4.89 11.35 2.53
CA THR A 60 4.95 12.79 2.36
C THR A 60 5.36 13.13 0.93
N GLN A 61 4.70 14.10 0.30
CA GLN A 61 5.09 14.61 -1.01
C GLN A 61 4.99 16.15 -1.06
N PRO A 62 5.73 16.80 -1.97
CA PRO A 62 5.57 18.24 -2.21
C PRO A 62 4.14 18.61 -2.62
N GLY A 63 3.63 19.72 -2.09
CA GLY A 63 2.33 20.27 -2.47
C GLY A 63 2.30 20.75 -3.92
N ALA A 64 1.16 20.55 -4.60
CA ALA A 64 0.98 20.90 -6.01
C ALA A 64 0.99 22.43 -6.27
N ILE A 65 0.48 23.24 -5.33
CA ILE A 65 0.32 24.69 -5.48
C ILE A 65 1.48 25.45 -4.80
N PHE A 66 1.98 24.93 -3.68
CA PHE A 66 3.10 25.51 -2.94
C PHE A 66 4.14 24.42 -2.70
N ARG A 67 5.13 24.34 -3.59
CA ARG A 67 6.21 23.32 -3.55
C ARG A 67 6.98 23.30 -2.22
N ASN A 68 6.90 24.37 -1.43
CA ASN A 68 7.54 24.49 -0.11
C ASN A 68 6.75 23.84 1.04
N ARG A 69 5.50 23.39 0.81
CA ARG A 69 4.69 22.74 1.84
C ARG A 69 4.57 21.25 1.54
N LEU A 70 5.14 20.46 2.43
CA LEU A 70 4.98 19.02 2.45
C LEU A 70 3.53 18.66 2.84
N ARG A 71 2.93 17.73 2.10
CA ARG A 71 1.61 17.16 2.42
C ARG A 71 1.77 15.68 2.74
N THR A 72 1.23 15.27 3.87
CA THR A 72 1.03 13.86 4.19
C THR A 72 -0.18 13.33 3.42
N ILE A 73 0.02 12.27 2.66
CA ILE A 73 -1.03 11.50 2.01
C ILE A 73 -1.27 10.23 2.82
N ARG A 74 -2.54 9.84 2.94
CA ARG A 74 -2.97 8.56 3.48
C ARG A 74 -3.76 7.82 2.41
N THR A 75 -3.45 6.55 2.19
CA THR A 75 -4.24 5.67 1.33
C THR A 75 -4.31 4.27 1.92
N THR A 76 -5.24 3.46 1.43
CA THR A 76 -5.26 2.03 1.70
C THR A 76 -4.21 1.32 0.86
N LEU A 77 -3.32 0.58 1.52
CA LEU A 77 -2.31 -0.26 0.88
C LEU A 77 -2.88 -1.64 0.55
N LEU A 78 -3.50 -2.28 1.54
CA LEU A 78 -4.06 -3.63 1.41
C LEU A 78 -5.52 -3.66 1.87
N ARG A 79 -6.34 -4.46 1.20
CA ARG A 79 -7.75 -4.70 1.54
C ARG A 79 -7.95 -6.15 1.93
N ARG A 80 -8.55 -6.39 3.10
CA ARG A 80 -8.84 -7.75 3.56
C ARG A 80 -9.87 -8.39 2.65
N MET A 81 -9.56 -9.59 2.17
CA MET A 81 -10.48 -10.44 1.42
C MET A 81 -11.30 -11.28 2.40
N HIS A 82 -12.55 -11.57 2.02
CA HIS A 82 -13.29 -12.61 2.68
C HIS A 82 -12.68 -13.96 2.26
N SER A 83 -12.15 -14.71 3.22
CA SER A 83 -11.50 -15.98 2.98
C SER A 83 -11.80 -16.92 4.16
N PRO A 84 -12.03 -18.22 3.91
CA PRO A 84 -12.16 -19.22 4.97
C PRO A 84 -10.81 -19.58 5.62
N SER A 85 -9.70 -19.05 5.10
CA SER A 85 -8.35 -19.28 5.64
C SER A 85 -8.24 -18.76 7.09
N PRO A 86 -7.61 -19.53 8.00
CA PRO A 86 -7.29 -19.05 9.35
C PRO A 86 -6.31 -17.87 9.31
N THR A 87 -5.38 -17.86 8.35
CA THR A 87 -4.48 -16.72 8.09
C THR A 87 -5.24 -15.63 7.32
N PRO A 88 -5.23 -14.36 7.78
CA PRO A 88 -5.84 -13.25 7.07
C PRO A 88 -5.31 -13.14 5.64
N VAL A 89 -6.23 -13.06 4.68
CA VAL A 89 -5.91 -12.83 3.27
C VAL A 89 -6.20 -11.39 2.93
N TYR A 90 -5.23 -10.73 2.31
CA TYR A 90 -5.33 -9.37 1.80
C TYR A 90 -5.07 -9.35 0.30
N ARG A 91 -5.61 -8.35 -0.39
CA ARG A 91 -5.21 -8.00 -1.75
C ARG A 91 -4.61 -6.61 -1.77
N VAL A 92 -3.70 -6.37 -2.70
CA VAL A 92 -3.17 -5.02 -2.97
C VAL A 92 -4.33 -4.12 -3.43
N ALA A 93 -4.37 -2.88 -2.92
CA ALA A 93 -5.39 -1.93 -3.32
C ALA A 93 -5.18 -1.48 -4.79
N ASP A 94 -6.27 -1.20 -5.50
CA ASP A 94 -6.21 -0.88 -6.94
C ASP A 94 -5.39 0.39 -7.25
N CYS A 95 -5.16 1.26 -6.25
CA CYS A 95 -4.34 2.46 -6.36
C CYS A 95 -2.85 2.24 -6.05
N ILE A 96 -2.41 0.99 -5.94
CA ILE A 96 -1.04 0.60 -5.59
C ILE A 96 -0.53 -0.37 -6.66
N GLY A 97 0.53 0.03 -7.35
CA GLY A 97 1.32 -0.83 -8.23
C GLY A 97 2.70 -1.10 -7.64
N GLU A 98 3.38 -2.14 -8.11
CA GLU A 98 4.81 -2.41 -7.81
C GLU A 98 5.14 -2.34 -6.31
N LEU A 99 4.26 -2.90 -5.46
CA LEU A 99 4.44 -2.88 -4.01
C LEU A 99 5.62 -3.75 -3.58
N GLU A 100 6.46 -3.18 -2.73
CA GLU A 100 7.52 -3.88 -2.03
C GLU A 100 7.62 -3.42 -0.57
N PHE A 101 7.85 -4.39 0.31
CA PHE A 101 8.08 -4.18 1.73
C PHE A 101 9.58 -3.96 1.94
N LEU A 102 9.92 -2.94 2.72
CA LEU A 102 11.30 -2.62 3.07
C LEU A 102 11.59 -3.21 4.46
N ASP A 103 12.77 -3.83 4.59
CA ASP A 103 13.29 -4.37 5.86
C ASP A 103 13.82 -3.27 6.80
#